data_AF-A0A8S8YYV9-F1
#
_entry.id   AF-A0A8S8YYV9-F1
#
_cell.length_a   1.000
_cell.length_b   1.000
_cell.length_c   1.000
_cell.angle_alpha   90.00
_cell.angle_beta   90.00
_cell.angle_gamma   90.00
#
_symmetry.space_group_name_H-M   'P 1'
#
loop_
_entity.id
_entity.type
_entity.pdbx_description
1 polymer ?
#
loop_
_entity_poly.entity_id
_entity_poly.type
_entity_poly.pdbx_seq_one_letter_code
_entity_poly.pdbx_strand_id
1 'polypeptide(L)' 'MADCQVSDIRGLPVILPDGRLLGTVHDTVIETDGWRCTHVFVP' A
#
# COMPACT_ATOMS: atom_id res chain seq x y z
N MET A 1 -17.82 3.70 -0.65
CA MET A 1 -16.55 3.01 -0.31
C MET A 1 -15.65 3.23 -1.50
N ALA A 2 -14.53 3.95 -1.34
CA ALA A 2 -13.62 4.15 -2.46
C ALA A 2 -13.02 2.78 -2.80
N ASP A 3 -13.30 2.30 -3.99
CA ASP A 3 -12.53 1.22 -4.60
C ASP A 3 -11.15 1.82 -4.88
N CYS A 4 -10.24 1.73 -3.90
CA CYS A 4 -8.86 2.13 -4.13
C CYS A 4 -8.24 1.06 -5.01
N GLN A 5 -8.06 1.39 -6.28
CA GLN A 5 -7.31 0.53 -7.16
C GLN A 5 -5.90 0.41 -6.59
N VAL A 6 -5.28 -0.77 -6.66
CA VAL A 6 -3.90 -0.97 -6.18
C VAL A 6 -2.93 0.06 -6.79
N SER A 7 -3.20 0.51 -8.00
CA SER A 7 -2.44 1.58 -8.65
C SER A 7 -2.40 2.87 -7.83
N ASP A 8 -3.47 3.16 -7.08
CA ASP A 8 -3.65 4.42 -6.34
C ASP A 8 -2.97 4.42 -4.97
N ILE A 9 -2.50 3.26 -4.49
CA ILE A 9 -1.86 3.18 -3.17
C ILE A 9 -0.35 3.50 -3.20
N ARG A 10 0.29 3.48 -4.37
CA ARG A 10 1.69 3.90 -4.51
C ARG A 10 1.84 5.39 -4.20
N GLY A 11 2.85 5.74 -3.42
CA GLY A 11 3.11 7.10 -2.97
C GLY A 11 2.27 7.56 -1.78
N LEU A 12 1.29 6.76 -1.31
CA LEU A 12 0.55 7.11 -0.10
C LEU A 12 1.43 7.02 1.15
N PRO A 13 1.22 7.90 2.15
CA PRO A 13 1.95 7.86 3.40
C PRO A 13 1.52 6.66 4.24
N VAL A 14 2.49 5.98 4.84
CA VAL A 14 2.25 4.92 5.82
C VAL A 14 2.44 5.49 7.21
N ILE A 15 1.34 5.55 7.95
CA ILE A 15 1.29 6.12 9.30
C ILE A 15 1.15 4.95 10.30
N LEU A 16 2.03 4.91 11.30
CA LEU A 16 1.95 3.95 12.39
C LEU A 16 0.77 4.28 13.32
N PRO A 17 0.27 3.31 14.12
CA PRO A 17 -0.82 3.55 15.06
C PRO A 17 -0.56 4.65 16.09
N ASP A 18 0.71 4.95 16.37
CA ASP A 18 1.14 6.04 17.26
C ASP A 18 1.17 7.43 16.58
N GLY A 19 0.80 7.50 15.30
CA GLY A 19 0.74 8.73 14.51
C GLY A 19 2.06 9.10 13.81
N ARG A 20 3.13 8.30 13.96
CA ARG A 20 4.40 8.56 13.28
C ARG A 20 4.33 8.17 11.81
N LEU A 21 4.95 8.99 10.95
CA LEU A 21 5.18 8.63 9.55
C LEU A 21 6.28 7.57 9.48
N LEU A 22 5.95 6.39 8.95
CA LEU A 22 6.91 5.34 8.63
C LEU A 22 7.63 5.65 7.32
N GLY A 23 6.88 6.07 6.29
CA GLY A 23 7.41 6.34 4.97
C GLY A 23 6.29 6.48 3.93
N THR A 24 6.60 6.20 2.67
CA THR A 24 5.62 6.14 1.58
C THR A 24 5.62 4.77 0.93
N VAL A 25 4.48 4.34 0.39
CA VAL A 25 4.41 3.08 -0.36
C VAL A 25 5.23 3.22 -1.63
N HIS A 26 6.35 2.52 -1.70
CA HIS A 26 7.22 2.50 -2.87
C HIS A 26 6.70 1.53 -3.94
N ASP A 27 6.35 0.31 -3.52
CA ASP A 27 5.85 -0.72 -4.43
C ASP A 27 4.90 -1.70 -3.73
N THR A 28 4.23 -2.55 -4.50
CA THR A 28 3.21 -3.50 -4.05
C THR A 28 3.37 -4.86 -4.73
N VAL A 29 3.06 -5.94 -4.00
CA VAL A 29 3.08 -7.30 -4.55
C VAL A 29 1.65 -7.76 -4.81
N ILE A 30 1.39 -8.16 -6.05
CA ILE A 30 0.10 -8.65 -6.51
C ILE A 30 0.15 -10.14 -6.76
N GLU A 31 -0.70 -10.86 -6.03
CA GLU A 31 -1.04 -12.24 -6.31
C GLU A 31 -2.03 -12.27 -7.48
N THR A 32 -1.68 -13.00 -8.55
CA THR A 32 -2.31 -12.87 -9.86
C THR A 32 -3.55 -13.72 -10.06
N ASP A 33 -3.70 -14.83 -9.33
CA ASP A 33 -4.83 -15.75 -9.50
C ASP A 33 -6.10 -15.14 -8.88
N GLY A 34 -5.96 -14.42 -7.77
CA GLY A 34 -7.04 -13.70 -7.08
C GLY A 34 -7.09 -12.18 -7.32
N TRP A 35 -6.11 -11.62 -8.02
CA TRP A 35 -5.90 -10.16 -8.19
C TRP A 35 -5.88 -9.42 -6.85
N ARG A 36 -5.07 -9.92 -5.90
CA ARG A 36 -5.01 -9.39 -4.54
C ARG A 36 -3.65 -8.81 -4.21
N CYS A 37 -3.65 -7.61 -3.64
CA CYS A 37 -2.47 -7.05 -3.00
C CYS A 37 -2.19 -7.81 -1.70
N THR A 38 -0.98 -8.36 -1.59
CA THR A 38 -0.57 -9.14 -0.42
C THR A 38 0.46 -8.41 0.44
N HIS A 39 1.31 -7.59 -0.17
CA HIS A 39 2.38 -6.89 0.51
C HIS A 39 2.58 -5.49 -0.08
N VAL A 40 3.05 -4.57 0.76
CA VAL A 40 3.49 -3.23 0.37
C VAL A 40 4.92 -3.02 0.86
N PHE A 41 5.75 -2.38 0.05
CA PHE A 41 7.12 -2.02 0.39
C PHE A 41 7.20 -0.55 0.78
N VAL A 42 7.81 -0.29 1.93
CA VAL A 42 8.02 1.05 2.50
C VAL A 42 9.52 1.16 2.85
N PRO A 43 10.22 2.22 2.41
CA PRO A 43 11.65 2.44 2.71
C PRO A 43 11.90 2.86 4.17
#